data_AF-I0WXZ1-F1
#
_entry.id   AF-I0WXZ1-F1
#
_cell.length_a   1.000
_cell.length_b   1.000
_cell.length_c   1.000
_cell.angle_alpha   90.00
_cell.angle_beta   90.00
_cell.angle_gamma   90.00
#
_symmetry.space_group_name_H-M   'P 1'
#
loop_
_entity.id
_entity.type
_entity.pdbx_description
1 polymer ?
#
loop_
_entity_poly.entity_id
_entity_poly.type
_entity_poly.pdbx_seq_one_letter_code
_entity_poly.pdbx_strand_id
1 'polypeptide(L)'
;MDGDGTSQVGEKCLTTRRIGFAERPVTSELTHIDPPRTWGVHGVDGPIRAVVNVSVDPLDSGHRSRVTIAVDFEGHGIGKVLVPLAVRPQARKEMPSNLAALQQRLEASPAQPN
;
A
#
# COMPACT_ATOMS: atom_id res chain seq x y z
N MET A 1 11.38 -5.23 6.41
CA MET A 1 11.05 -5.24 7.84
C MET A 1 11.52 -6.59 8.34
N ASP A 2 12.70 -6.61 8.95
CA ASP A 2 13.22 -7.77 9.67
C ASP A 2 13.14 -7.39 11.15
N GLY A 3 12.33 -8.11 11.90
CA GLY A 3 12.11 -7.83 13.32
C GLY A 3 10.82 -8.48 13.80
N ASP A 4 10.96 -9.30 14.83
CA ASP A 4 9.89 -9.95 15.62
C ASP A 4 8.99 -8.98 16.41
N GLY A 5 9.06 -7.68 16.11
CA GLY A 5 8.31 -6.62 16.77
C GLY A 5 6.90 -6.49 16.20
N THR A 6 5.90 -6.49 17.08
CA THR A 6 4.52 -6.14 16.70
C THR A 6 4.50 -4.71 16.18
N SER A 7 4.19 -4.51 14.89
CA SER A 7 4.17 -3.17 14.31
C SER A 7 3.21 -2.24 15.05
N GLN A 8 3.62 -0.99 15.24
CA GLN A 8 2.87 0.00 16.03
C GLN A 8 2.57 1.27 15.23
N VAL A 9 1.47 1.93 15.58
CA VAL A 9 1.11 3.24 15.01
C VAL A 9 2.25 4.22 15.24
N GLY A 10 2.58 5.01 14.21
CA GLY A 10 3.72 5.93 14.22
C GLY A 10 5.03 5.32 13.70
N GLU A 11 5.11 4.01 13.52
CA GLU A 11 6.28 3.39 12.90
C GLU A 11 6.44 3.83 11.45
N LYS A 12 7.69 4.02 11.04
CA LYS A 12 8.04 4.49 9.71
C LYS A 12 8.57 3.35 8.86
N CYS A 13 8.08 3.30 7.63
CA CYS A 13 8.52 2.37 6.60
C CYS A 13 9.08 3.16 5.41
N LEU A 14 10.29 2.79 4.98
CA LEU A 14 10.90 3.32 3.78
C LEU A 14 10.58 2.38 2.61
N THR A 15 9.92 2.90 1.58
CA THR A 15 9.61 2.14 0.36
C THR A 15 10.19 2.84 -0.86
N THR A 16 10.75 2.09 -1.80
CA THR A 16 11.09 2.63 -3.12
C THR A 16 9.87 2.48 -4.02
N ARG A 17 9.35 3.60 -4.52
CA ARG A 17 8.19 3.61 -5.42
C ARG A 17 8.59 4.13 -6.79
N ARG A 18 8.09 3.45 -7.82
CA ARG A 18 8.10 3.97 -9.19
C ARG A 18 6.85 4.82 -9.40
N ILE A 19 7.02 6.12 -9.52
CA ILE A 19 5.94 7.08 -9.78
C ILE A 19 6.27 7.80 -11.09
N GLY A 20 5.42 7.67 -12.11
CA GLY A 20 5.78 8.07 -13.47
C GLY A 20 6.99 7.30 -13.97
N PHE A 21 8.04 8.03 -14.38
CA PHE A 21 9.30 7.48 -14.92
C PHE A 21 10.44 7.44 -13.90
N ALA A 22 10.20 7.77 -12.62
CA ALA A 22 11.24 7.86 -11.61
C ALA A 22 10.99 6.88 -10.46
N GLU A 23 12.07 6.24 -10.01
CA GLU A 23 12.11 5.55 -8.71
C GLU A 23 12.51 6.55 -7.63
N ARG A 24 11.76 6.57 -6.54
CA ARG A 24 12.04 7.47 -5.42
C ARG A 24 11.84 6.75 -4.09
N PRO A 25 12.73 6.95 -3.11
CA PRO A 25 12.43 6.59 -1.73
C PRO A 25 11.25 7.44 -1.25
N VAL A 26 10.31 6.79 -0.56
CA VAL A 26 9.13 7.39 0.05
C VAL A 26 9.04 6.85 1.47
N THR A 27 9.05 7.76 2.44
CA THR A 27 8.81 7.44 3.85
C THR A 27 7.32 7.48 4.12
N SER A 28 6.77 6.40 4.66
CA SER A 28 5.39 6.33 5.12
C SER A 28 5.34 5.99 6.61
N GLU A 29 4.30 6.46 7.28
CA GLU A 29 4.01 6.19 8.68
C GLU A 29 2.78 5.28 8.80
N LEU A 30 2.80 4.33 9.73
CA LEU A 30 1.66 3.47 10.04
C LEU A 30 0.60 4.28 10.81
N THR A 31 -0.58 4.47 10.23
CA THR A 31 -1.65 5.31 10.81
C THR A 31 -2.58 4.53 11.73
N HIS A 32 -2.80 3.25 11.42
CA HIS A 32 -3.53 2.30 12.24
C HIS A 32 -3.11 0.88 11.88
N ILE A 33 -3.28 -0.06 12.81
CA ILE A 33 -3.03 -1.48 12.57
C ILE A 33 -3.90 -2.33 13.49
N ASP A 34 -4.59 -3.31 12.89
CA ASP A 34 -5.36 -4.37 13.54
C ASP A 34 -5.09 -5.68 12.77
N PRO A 35 -4.01 -6.41 13.11
CA PRO A 35 -3.61 -7.60 12.36
C PRO A 35 -4.59 -8.77 12.56
N PRO A 36 -4.86 -9.58 11.53
CA PRO A 36 -4.43 -9.43 10.13
C PRO A 36 -5.43 -8.61 9.28
N ARG A 37 -6.43 -7.97 9.91
CA ARG A 37 -7.65 -7.47 9.24
C ARG A 37 -7.47 -6.15 8.52
N THR A 38 -6.76 -5.19 9.10
CA THR A 38 -6.61 -3.88 8.48
C THR A 38 -5.39 -3.14 8.97
N TRP A 39 -4.82 -2.32 8.09
CA TRP A 39 -3.80 -1.35 8.45
C TRP A 39 -3.84 -0.19 7.46
N GLY A 40 -3.32 0.95 7.90
CA GLY A 40 -3.22 2.15 7.09
C GLY A 40 -1.80 2.69 7.11
N VAL A 41 -1.36 3.25 5.98
CA VAL A 41 -0.09 3.97 5.89
C VAL A 41 -0.27 5.32 5.21
N HIS A 42 0.43 6.34 5.71
CA HIS A 42 0.43 7.69 5.15
C HIS A 42 1.85 8.12 4.80
N GLY A 43 2.07 8.54 3.56
CA GLY A 43 3.34 9.13 3.14
C GLY A 43 3.59 10.45 3.87
N VAL A 44 4.79 10.63 4.44
CA VAL A 44 5.12 11.82 5.25
C VAL A 44 6.10 12.77 4.57
N ASP A 45 6.69 12.36 3.45
CA ASP A 45 7.70 13.12 2.72
C ASP A 45 7.35 13.35 1.25
N GLY A 46 8.13 14.23 0.61
CA GLY A 46 8.00 14.54 -0.81
C GLY A 46 6.72 15.31 -1.19
N PRO A 47 6.62 15.66 -2.48
CA PRO A 47 5.49 16.40 -3.03
C PRO A 47 4.24 15.55 -3.24
N ILE A 48 4.36 14.21 -3.31
CA ILE A 48 3.25 13.28 -3.53
C ILE A 48 3.22 12.32 -2.34
N ARG A 49 2.18 12.44 -1.50
CA ARG A 49 2.02 11.62 -0.30
C ARG A 49 0.87 10.66 -0.51
N ALA A 50 1.13 9.35 -0.46
CA ALA A 50 0.07 8.36 -0.61
C ALA A 50 -0.68 8.19 0.72
N VAL A 51 -1.99 8.04 0.64
CA VAL A 51 -2.84 7.59 1.76
C VAL A 51 -3.35 6.22 1.36
N VAL A 52 -2.98 5.19 2.10
CA VAL A 52 -3.33 3.80 1.77
C VAL A 52 -4.02 3.16 2.95
N ASN A 53 -5.17 2.54 2.71
CA ASN A 53 -5.87 1.70 3.66
C ASN A 53 -6.04 0.31 3.07
N VAL A 54 -5.63 -0.71 3.82
CA VAL A 54 -5.80 -2.11 3.43
C VAL A 54 -6.82 -2.76 4.36
N SER A 55 -7.73 -3.54 3.77
CA SER A 55 -8.57 -4.48 4.51
C SER A 55 -8.39 -5.89 3.95
N VAL A 56 -8.47 -6.88 4.84
CA VAL A 56 -8.44 -8.30 4.53
C VAL A 56 -9.67 -8.93 5.17
N ASP A 57 -10.68 -9.16 4.33
CA ASP A 57 -11.93 -9.78 4.76
C ASP A 57 -11.84 -11.29 4.53
N PRO A 58 -11.95 -12.12 5.59
CA PRO A 58 -11.93 -13.57 5.42
C PRO A 58 -13.17 -14.05 4.66
N LEU A 59 -12.96 -15.00 3.76
CA LEU A 59 -14.00 -15.69 3.01
C LEU A 59 -13.87 -17.19 3.24
N ASP A 60 -14.93 -17.95 2.99
CA ASP A 60 -14.96 -19.42 3.13
C ASP A 60 -14.32 -19.91 4.43
N SER A 61 -14.78 -19.39 5.57
CA SER A 61 -14.26 -19.74 6.90
C SER A 61 -12.74 -19.53 7.07
N GLY A 62 -12.14 -18.62 6.30
CA GLY A 62 -10.71 -18.30 6.36
C GLY A 62 -9.85 -19.06 5.35
N HIS A 63 -10.44 -19.89 4.49
CA HIS A 63 -9.71 -20.56 3.40
C HIS A 63 -9.41 -19.62 2.23
N ARG A 64 -10.13 -18.50 2.12
CA ARG A 64 -9.87 -17.43 1.15
C ARG A 64 -9.95 -16.08 1.85
N SER A 65 -9.50 -15.05 1.15
CA SER A 65 -9.66 -13.68 1.60
C SER A 65 -10.01 -12.76 0.44
N ARG A 66 -10.69 -11.66 0.74
CA ARG A 66 -10.81 -10.50 -0.12
C ARG A 66 -9.89 -9.43 0.43
N VAL A 67 -8.88 -9.06 -0.37
CA VAL A 67 -8.00 -7.94 -0.06
C VAL A 67 -8.51 -6.70 -0.78
N THR A 68 -8.79 -5.64 -0.03
CA THR A 68 -9.12 -4.33 -0.58
C THR A 68 -8.00 -3.37 -0.26
N ILE A 69 -7.41 -2.74 -1.27
CA ILE A 69 -6.38 -1.70 -1.11
C ILE A 69 -6.97 -0.38 -1.62
N ALA A 70 -7.42 0.46 -0.71
CA ALA A 70 -7.85 1.82 -1.02
C ALA A 70 -6.62 2.73 -1.07
N VAL A 71 -6.39 3.39 -2.21
CA VAL A 71 -5.25 4.28 -2.42
C VAL A 71 -5.76 5.65 -2.84
N ASP A 72 -5.33 6.68 -2.14
CA ASP A 72 -5.42 8.07 -2.57
C ASP A 72 -4.05 8.76 -2.44
N PHE A 73 -3.98 10.00 -2.90
CA PHE A 73 -2.77 10.81 -2.93
C PHE A 73 -3.07 12.25 -2.55
N GLU A 74 -2.21 12.81 -1.71
CA GLU A 74 -2.20 14.20 -1.33
C GLU A 74 -1.05 14.93 -2.03
N GLY A 75 -1.38 16.02 -2.71
CA GLY A 75 -0.42 16.87 -3.40
C GLY A 75 0.12 17.98 -2.48
N HIS A 76 1.44 18.09 -2.40
CA HIS A 76 2.15 19.13 -1.67
C HIS A 76 3.07 19.88 -2.64
N GLY A 77 3.08 21.22 -2.59
CA GLY A 77 3.82 22.05 -3.56
C GLY A 77 3.45 21.70 -5.00
N ILE A 78 4.44 21.32 -5.81
CA ILE A 78 4.25 20.85 -7.20
C ILE A 78 3.30 19.65 -7.30
N GLY A 79 3.21 18.85 -6.24
CA GLY A 79 2.33 17.67 -6.20
C GLY A 79 0.85 18.00 -6.31
N LYS A 80 0.42 19.21 -5.92
CA LYS A 80 -0.97 19.65 -6.10
C LYS A 80 -1.42 19.62 -7.56
N VAL A 81 -0.48 19.81 -8.48
CA VAL A 81 -0.72 19.74 -9.93
C VAL A 81 -0.48 18.31 -10.44
N LEU A 82 0.58 17.64 -9.99
CA LEU A 82 0.93 16.30 -10.47
C LEU A 82 -0.08 15.22 -10.07
N VAL A 83 -0.66 15.31 -8.86
CA VAL A 83 -1.58 14.29 -8.34
C VAL A 83 -2.81 14.08 -9.24
N PRO A 84 -3.61 15.12 -9.56
CA PRO A 84 -4.79 14.93 -10.39
C PRO A 84 -4.45 14.63 -11.85
N LEU A 85 -3.36 15.18 -12.39
CA LEU A 85 -3.05 15.12 -13.82
C LEU A 85 -2.23 13.89 -14.25
N ALA A 86 -1.40 13.34 -13.37
CA ALA A 86 -0.50 12.24 -13.70
C ALA A 86 -0.64 11.05 -12.74
N VAL A 87 -0.55 11.29 -11.43
CA VAL A 87 -0.45 10.21 -10.43
C VAL A 87 -1.74 9.39 -10.34
N ARG A 88 -2.90 10.04 -10.16
CA ARG A 88 -4.19 9.35 -10.05
C ARG A 88 -4.54 8.59 -11.34
N PRO A 89 -4.43 9.17 -12.56
CA PRO A 89 -4.65 8.41 -13.79
C PRO A 89 -3.72 7.19 -13.94
N GLN A 90 -2.44 7.35 -13.63
CA GLN A 90 -1.48 6.24 -13.70
C GLN A 90 -1.82 5.14 -12.70
N ALA A 91 -2.10 5.49 -11.44
CA ALA A 91 -2.50 4.52 -10.42
C ALA A 91 -3.75 3.75 -10.83
N ARG A 92 -4.78 4.42 -11.36
CA ARG A 92 -5.99 3.75 -11.86
C ARG A 92 -5.70 2.76 -12.99
N LYS A 93 -4.73 3.07 -13.85
CA LYS A 93 -4.32 2.18 -14.95
C LYS A 93 -3.52 0.97 -14.46
N GLU A 94 -2.60 1.17 -13.50
CA GLU A 94 -1.66 0.13 -13.06
C GLU A 94 -2.24 -0.79 -11.97
N MET A 95 -3.12 -0.27 -11.10
CA MET A 95 -3.58 -1.01 -9.92
C MET A 95 -4.28 -2.35 -10.23
N PRO A 96 -5.14 -2.48 -11.26
CA PRO A 96 -5.74 -3.77 -11.58
C PRO A 96 -4.70 -4.85 -11.90
N SER A 97 -3.67 -4.51 -12.67
CA SER A 97 -2.59 -5.45 -13.00
C SER A 97 -1.74 -5.79 -11.77
N ASN A 98 -1.46 -4.80 -10.92
CA ASN A 98 -0.72 -5.02 -9.68
C ASN A 98 -1.48 -5.95 -8.72
N LEU A 99 -2.79 -5.78 -8.57
CA LEU A 99 -3.62 -6.65 -7.73
C LEU A 99 -3.72 -8.08 -8.29
N ALA A 100 -3.84 -8.24 -9.61
CA ALA A 100 -3.83 -9.56 -10.23
C ALA A 100 -2.48 -10.27 -10.03
N ALA A 101 -1.36 -9.55 -10.19
CA ALA A 101 -0.03 -10.10 -9.95
C ALA A 101 0.19 -10.45 -8.46
N LEU A 102 -0.34 -9.63 -7.54
CA LEU A 102 -0.31 -9.92 -6.10
C LEU A 102 -1.08 -11.20 -5.80
N GLN A 103 -2.31 -11.32 -6.29
CA GLN A 103 -3.14 -12.52 -6.12
C GLN A 103 -2.42 -13.77 -6.62
N GLN A 104 -1.91 -13.74 -7.86
CA GLN A 104 -1.17 -14.87 -8.44
C GLN A 104 0.03 -15.29 -7.58
N ARG A 105 0.80 -14.34 -7.05
CA ARG A 105 1.96 -14.63 -6.19
C ARG A 105 1.55 -15.24 -4.85
N LEU A 106 0.47 -14.76 -4.25
CA LEU A 106 -0.04 -15.28 -2.98
C LEU A 106 -0.65 -16.67 -3.15
N GLU A 107 -1.36 -16.93 -4.24
CA GLU A 107 -1.96 -18.26 -4.52
C GLU A 107 -0.93 -19.29 -4.99
N ALA A 108 0.17 -18.86 -5.63
CA ALA A 108 1.27 -19.74 -6.03
C ALA A 108 2.24 -20.08 -4.88
N SER A 109 2.25 -19.29 -3.81
CA SER A 109 3.10 -19.54 -2.64
C SER A 109 2.34 -20.41 -1.64
N PRO A 110 2.89 -21.54 -1.18
CA PRO A 110 2.26 -22.31 -0.11
C PRO A 110 2.14 -21.43 1.14
N ALA A 111 1.01 -21.53 1.84
CA ALA A 111 0.83 -20.82 3.10
C ALA A 111 1.98 -21.19 4.06
N GLN A 112 2.77 -20.21 4.48
CA GLN A 112 3.77 -20.40 5.51
C GLN A 112 3.03 -20.77 6.80
N PRO A 113 3.31 -21.92 7.45
CA PRO A 113 2.70 -22.22 8.74
C PRO A 113 3.10 -21.15 9.76
N ASN A 114 2.12 -20.60 10.47
CA ASN A 114 2.32 -19.72 11.62
C ASN A 114 2.94 -20.50 12.80
#